data_AF-A0A8A4TJK1-F1
#
_entry.id   AF-A0A8A4TJK1-F1
#
_cell.length_a   1.000
_cell.length_b   1.000
_cell.length_c   1.000
_cell.angle_alpha   90.00
_cell.angle_beta   90.00
_cell.angle_gamma   90.00
#
_symmetry.space_group_name_H-M   'P 1'
#
loop_
_entity.id
_entity.type
_entity.pdbx_description
1 polymer ?
#
loop_
_entity_poly.entity_id
_entity_poly.type
_entity_poly.pdbx_seq_one_letter_code
_entity_poly.pdbx_strand_id
1 'polypeptide(L)'
;MVQTPKPLIAALRLWAKMAVIDGKVHPDERSLLEFLIQVHAPDTDIDYLLGSVRDIHMDDLIATVTTYEDRFFIAMNAYALATVDEDYSDRERRFFDRLSASFSLSEEDLDLLKQTVANEHSEDPQPPDPRLEDLFSRSNFCEAE
;
A
#
# COMPACT_ATOMS: atom_id res chain seq x y z
N MET A 1 -6.44 -23.49 -8.21
CA MET A 1 -5.53 -22.34 -8.06
C MET A 1 -6.29 -21.12 -8.50
N VAL A 2 -6.74 -20.30 -7.54
CA VAL A 2 -7.32 -18.99 -7.83
C VAL A 2 -6.15 -18.11 -8.28
N GLN A 3 -6.22 -17.54 -9.48
CA GLN A 3 -5.20 -16.61 -9.93
C GLN A 3 -5.45 -15.27 -9.25
N THR A 4 -4.48 -14.79 -8.46
CA THR A 4 -4.54 -13.43 -7.92
C THR A 4 -4.63 -12.42 -9.08
N PRO A 5 -5.61 -11.50 -9.07
CA PRO A 5 -5.71 -10.43 -10.05
C PRO A 5 -4.39 -9.68 -10.23
N LYS A 6 -4.05 -9.34 -11.47
CA LYS A 6 -2.83 -8.57 -11.80
C LYS A 6 -2.68 -7.27 -10.97
N PRO A 7 -3.75 -6.48 -10.72
CA PRO A 7 -3.65 -5.27 -9.89
C PRO A 7 -3.23 -5.57 -8.45
N LEU A 8 -3.71 -6.67 -7.85
CA LEU A 8 -3.36 -7.06 -6.49
C LEU A 8 -1.90 -7.53 -6.37
N ILE A 9 -1.37 -8.22 -7.38
CA ILE A 9 0.05 -8.57 -7.42
C ILE A 9 0.92 -7.30 -7.52
N ALA A 10 0.49 -6.30 -8.29
CA ALA A 10 1.19 -5.02 -8.38
C ALA A 10 1.19 -4.26 -7.06
N ALA A 11 0.04 -4.22 -6.37
CA ALA A 11 -0.11 -3.65 -5.04
C ALA A 11 0.87 -4.29 -4.05
N LEU A 12 0.85 -5.62 -3.93
CA LEU A 12 1.75 -6.38 -3.04
C LEU A 12 3.22 -6.09 -3.35
N ARG A 13 3.59 -5.99 -4.62
CA ARG A 13 4.96 -5.64 -5.02
C ARG A 13 5.34 -4.21 -4.67
N LEU A 14 4.42 -3.24 -4.81
CA LEU A 14 4.66 -1.85 -4.42
C LEU A 14 4.83 -1.72 -2.90
N TRP A 15 4.01 -2.41 -2.12
CA TRP A 15 4.11 -2.46 -0.66
C TRP A 15 5.39 -3.13 -0.20
N ALA A 16 5.74 -4.28 -0.77
CA ALA A 16 7.01 -4.92 -0.50
C ALA A 16 8.21 -4.06 -0.93
N LYS A 17 8.08 -3.28 -2.01
CA LYS A 17 9.13 -2.35 -2.46
C LYS A 17 9.31 -1.19 -1.48
N MET A 18 8.22 -0.67 -0.92
CA MET A 18 8.26 0.33 0.16
C MET A 18 9.04 -0.23 1.34
N ALA A 19 8.64 -1.39 1.85
CA ALA A 19 9.22 -2.01 3.03
C ALA A 19 10.71 -2.38 2.90
N VAL A 20 11.29 -2.44 1.68
CA VAL A 20 12.73 -2.76 1.47
C VAL A 20 13.56 -1.57 1.00
N ILE A 21 12.97 -0.37 0.90
CA ILE A 21 13.61 0.77 0.21
C ILE A 21 14.84 1.30 0.96
N ASP A 22 14.84 1.22 2.29
CA ASP A 22 15.94 1.61 3.14
C ASP A 22 17.03 0.50 3.21
N GLY A 23 16.69 -0.73 2.83
CA GLY A 23 17.53 -1.92 2.81
C GLY A 23 17.33 -2.87 3.99
N LYS A 24 16.47 -2.50 4.95
CA LYS A 24 16.01 -3.33 6.07
C LYS A 24 14.49 -3.51 5.93
N VAL A 25 13.91 -4.31 6.82
CA VAL A 25 12.45 -4.44 6.97
C VAL A 25 12.23 -4.54 8.46
N HIS A 26 11.51 -3.58 9.05
CA HIS A 26 11.19 -3.61 10.46
C HIS A 26 10.17 -4.73 10.76
N PRO A 27 10.17 -5.35 11.95
CA PRO A 27 9.18 -6.37 12.31
C PRO A 27 7.73 -5.92 12.15
N ASP A 28 7.43 -4.64 12.39
CA ASP A 28 6.08 -4.09 12.26
C ASP A 28 5.67 -3.93 10.79
N GLU A 29 6.55 -3.41 9.94
CA GLU A 29 6.36 -3.38 8.48
C GLU A 29 6.14 -4.79 7.91
N ARG A 30 6.96 -5.75 8.37
CA ARG A 30 6.83 -7.15 7.97
C ARG A 30 5.47 -7.69 8.37
N SER A 31 5.04 -7.47 9.61
CA SER A 31 3.77 -7.99 10.13
C SER A 31 2.58 -7.43 9.34
N LEU A 32 2.60 -6.13 9.02
CA LEU A 32 1.57 -5.51 8.18
C LEU A 32 1.59 -6.07 6.75
N LEU A 33 2.77 -6.27 6.16
CA LEU A 33 2.89 -6.87 4.83
C LEU A 33 2.40 -8.33 4.81
N GLU A 34 2.71 -9.13 5.84
CA GLU A 34 2.19 -10.50 6.00
C GLU A 34 0.67 -10.51 6.08
N PHE A 35 0.07 -9.57 6.82
CA PHE A 35 -1.39 -9.41 6.86
C PHE A 35 -1.97 -9.10 5.47
N LEU A 36 -1.39 -8.13 4.74
CA LEU A 36 -1.83 -7.78 3.38
C LEU A 36 -1.70 -8.96 2.40
N ILE A 37 -0.62 -9.74 2.52
CA ILE A 37 -0.42 -10.98 1.76
C ILE A 37 -1.51 -11.99 2.10
N GLN A 38 -1.78 -12.22 3.38
CA GLN A 38 -2.77 -13.20 3.82
C GLN A 38 -4.18 -12.87 3.31
N VAL A 39 -4.52 -11.58 3.24
CA VAL A 39 -5.82 -11.11 2.74
C VAL A 39 -5.92 -11.25 1.22
N HIS A 40 -4.89 -10.85 0.46
CA HIS A 40 -5.00 -10.70 -1.00
C HIS A 40 -4.35 -11.84 -1.82
N ALA A 41 -3.39 -12.56 -1.25
CA ALA A 41 -2.65 -13.62 -1.93
C ALA A 41 -2.02 -14.61 -0.92
N PRO A 42 -2.84 -15.38 -0.16
CA PRO A 42 -2.38 -16.19 0.98
C PRO A 42 -1.35 -17.27 0.63
N ASP A 43 -1.25 -17.66 -0.64
CA ASP A 43 -0.26 -18.61 -1.13
C ASP A 43 1.12 -17.96 -1.43
N THR A 44 1.27 -16.65 -1.22
CA THR A 44 2.51 -15.92 -1.51
C THR A 44 3.47 -15.99 -0.33
N ASP A 45 4.68 -16.45 -0.59
CA ASP A 45 5.77 -16.40 0.38
C ASP A 45 6.35 -14.98 0.49
N ILE A 46 6.39 -14.44 1.70
CA ILE A 46 6.85 -13.07 1.95
C ILE A 46 8.34 -12.89 1.63
N ASP A 47 9.19 -13.88 1.95
CA ASP A 47 10.64 -13.75 1.72
C ASP A 47 10.95 -13.78 0.22
N TYR A 48 10.23 -14.60 -0.54
CA TYR A 48 10.22 -14.57 -1.99
C TYR A 48 9.74 -13.21 -2.53
N LEU A 49 8.64 -12.66 -2.02
CA LEU A 49 8.12 -11.37 -2.45
C LEU A 49 9.15 -10.25 -2.22
N LEU A 50 9.66 -10.12 -0.99
CA LEU A 50 10.68 -9.14 -0.60
C LEU A 50 11.96 -9.29 -1.42
N GLY A 51 12.37 -10.53 -1.73
CA GLY A 51 13.52 -10.80 -2.61
C GLY A 51 13.26 -10.36 -4.05
N SER A 52 12.07 -10.66 -4.58
CA SER A 52 11.72 -10.43 -5.98
C SER A 52 11.59 -8.95 -6.36
N VAL A 53 11.23 -8.08 -5.41
CA VAL A 53 10.97 -6.67 -5.70
C VAL A 53 12.22 -5.80 -5.69
N ARG A 54 13.35 -6.26 -5.14
CA ARG A 54 14.58 -5.45 -5.01
C ARG A 54 15.06 -4.88 -6.35
N ASP A 55 14.98 -5.68 -7.41
CA ASP A 55 15.47 -5.31 -8.73
C ASP A 55 14.40 -4.73 -9.66
N ILE A 56 13.13 -4.73 -9.25
CA ILE A 56 12.03 -4.20 -10.07
C ILE A 56 12.01 -2.67 -10.02
N HIS A 57 11.89 -2.01 -11.17
CA HIS A 57 11.71 -0.56 -11.21
C HIS A 57 10.29 -0.19 -10.78
N MET A 58 10.19 0.86 -9.96
CA MET A 58 8.90 1.31 -9.44
C MET A 58 7.93 1.74 -10.55
N ASP A 59 8.44 2.37 -11.62
CA ASP A 59 7.62 2.82 -12.75
C ASP A 59 6.92 1.65 -13.45
N ASP A 60 7.57 0.49 -13.52
CA ASP A 60 7.00 -0.72 -14.13
C ASP A 60 5.82 -1.24 -13.29
N LEU A 61 5.91 -1.15 -11.97
CA LEU A 61 4.82 -1.54 -11.07
C LEU A 61 3.67 -0.54 -11.15
N ILE A 62 3.97 0.76 -11.11
CA ILE A 62 2.97 1.84 -11.21
C ILE A 62 2.16 1.73 -12.50
N ALA A 63 2.81 1.42 -13.63
CA ALA A 63 2.16 1.31 -14.93
C ALA A 63 1.08 0.20 -14.99
N THR A 64 1.11 -0.76 -14.07
CA THR A 64 0.13 -1.85 -14.02
C THR A 64 -1.15 -1.49 -13.24
N VAL A 65 -1.17 -0.36 -12.53
CA VAL A 65 -2.31 0.10 -11.73
C VAL A 65 -3.12 1.13 -12.53
N THR A 66 -4.29 0.71 -13.01
CA THR A 66 -5.06 1.48 -14.00
C THR A 66 -6.21 2.30 -13.44
N THR A 67 -6.79 1.92 -12.31
CA THR A 67 -7.92 2.63 -11.68
C THR A 67 -7.43 3.62 -10.64
N TYR A 68 -8.18 4.71 -10.45
CA TYR A 68 -7.82 5.74 -9.46
C TYR A 68 -7.97 5.20 -8.04
N GLU A 69 -8.99 4.38 -7.84
CA GLU A 69 -9.37 3.80 -6.57
C GLU A 69 -8.32 2.81 -6.07
N ASP A 70 -7.81 1.92 -6.93
CA ASP A 70 -6.71 1.03 -6.56
C ASP A 70 -5.46 1.84 -6.19
N ARG A 71 -5.16 2.91 -6.94
CA ARG A 71 -4.03 3.80 -6.64
C ARG A 71 -4.14 4.44 -5.26
N PHE A 72 -5.35 4.87 -4.89
CA PHE A 72 -5.63 5.40 -3.57
C PHE A 72 -5.32 4.37 -2.49
N PHE A 73 -5.88 3.17 -2.56
CA PHE A 73 -5.66 2.14 -1.53
C PHE A 73 -4.24 1.61 -1.49
N ILE A 74 -3.57 1.55 -2.65
CA ILE A 74 -2.15 1.20 -2.71
C ILE A 74 -1.31 2.27 -2.00
N ALA A 75 -1.57 3.56 -2.27
CA ALA A 75 -0.88 4.65 -1.58
C ALA A 75 -1.19 4.68 -0.08
N MET A 76 -2.44 4.49 0.32
CA MET A 76 -2.84 4.43 1.72
C MET A 76 -2.08 3.35 2.50
N ASN A 77 -2.05 2.12 1.98
CA ASN A 77 -1.31 1.02 2.61
C ASN A 77 0.22 1.21 2.53
N ALA A 78 0.72 1.83 1.47
CA ALA A 78 2.15 2.18 1.38
C ALA A 78 2.54 3.23 2.44
N TYR A 79 1.67 4.20 2.69
CA TYR A 79 1.85 5.19 3.76
C TYR A 79 1.78 4.52 5.13
N ALA A 80 0.76 3.68 5.36
CA ALA A 80 0.64 2.91 6.60
C ALA A 80 1.90 2.08 6.88
N LEU A 81 2.43 1.37 5.89
CA LEU A 81 3.69 0.64 6.00
C LEU A 81 4.85 1.56 6.38
N ALA A 82 5.02 2.67 5.67
CA ALA A 82 6.13 3.60 5.92
C ALA A 82 6.05 4.34 7.27
N THR A 83 4.90 4.29 7.96
CA THR A 83 4.69 4.96 9.25
C THR A 83 4.27 4.01 10.35
N VAL A 84 4.28 2.69 10.10
CA VAL A 84 3.87 1.69 11.11
C VAL A 84 4.93 1.59 12.21
N ASP A 85 6.18 1.81 11.84
CA ASP A 85 7.26 2.04 12.79
C ASP A 85 7.49 3.55 13.01
N GLU A 86 8.29 3.88 14.03
CA GLU A 86 8.63 5.26 14.34
C GLU A 86 9.71 5.86 13.42
N ASP A 87 10.13 5.15 12.37
CA ASP A 87 11.27 5.48 11.50
C ASP A 87 10.86 5.74 10.05
N TYR A 88 9.95 6.70 9.84
CA TYR A 88 9.60 7.15 8.49
C TYR A 88 10.78 7.90 7.83
N SER A 89 11.66 7.15 7.19
CA SER A 89 12.94 7.60 6.68
C SER A 89 12.80 8.54 5.47
N ASP A 90 13.86 9.30 5.18
CA ASP A 90 13.94 10.12 3.96
C ASP A 90 13.75 9.29 2.67
N ARG A 91 14.05 7.99 2.71
CA ARG A 91 13.91 7.10 1.56
C ARG A 91 12.47 6.63 1.38
N GLU A 92 11.78 6.17 2.43
CA GLU A 92 10.33 5.89 2.31
C GLU A 92 9.59 7.16 1.91
N ARG A 93 9.93 8.32 2.49
CA ARG A 93 9.26 9.58 2.16
C ARG A 93 9.35 9.92 0.69
N ARG A 94 10.56 9.86 0.11
CA ARG A 94 10.75 10.10 -1.34
C ARG A 94 10.06 9.05 -2.19
N PHE A 95 10.01 7.80 -1.74
CA PHE A 95 9.28 6.75 -2.43
C PHE A 95 7.78 7.07 -2.44
N PHE A 96 7.20 7.41 -1.29
CA PHE A 96 5.81 7.78 -1.15
C PHE A 96 5.43 9.02 -1.97
N ASP A 97 6.26 10.07 -1.92
CA ASP A 97 6.06 11.30 -2.69
C ASP A 97 6.05 11.01 -4.20
N ARG A 98 6.94 10.13 -4.66
CA ARG A 98 6.99 9.73 -6.07
C ARG A 98 5.80 8.84 -6.46
N LEU A 99 5.39 7.93 -5.58
CA LEU A 99 4.24 7.06 -5.79
C LEU A 99 2.95 7.88 -5.93
N SER A 100 2.68 8.75 -4.96
CA SER A 100 1.52 9.64 -4.94
C SER A 100 1.46 10.58 -6.16
N ALA A 101 2.60 11.19 -6.52
CA ALA A 101 2.69 12.02 -7.72
C ALA A 101 2.39 11.22 -9.00
N SER A 102 2.93 10.00 -9.11
CA SER A 102 2.71 9.14 -10.28
C SER A 102 1.27 8.64 -10.38
N PHE A 103 0.62 8.42 -9.24
CA PHE A 103 -0.78 8.04 -9.15
C PHE A 103 -1.75 9.19 -9.42
N SER A 104 -1.25 10.43 -9.43
CA SER A 104 -2.04 11.65 -9.66
C SER A 104 -3.21 11.77 -8.66
N LEU A 105 -2.94 11.43 -7.39
CA LEU A 105 -3.91 11.60 -6.31
C LEU A 105 -4.16 13.10 -6.08
N SER A 106 -5.42 13.48 -5.82
CA SER A 106 -5.76 14.85 -5.44
C SER A 106 -5.17 15.19 -4.07
N GLU A 107 -4.96 16.48 -3.78
CA GLU A 107 -4.55 16.92 -2.44
C GLU A 107 -5.56 16.48 -1.37
N GLU A 108 -6.86 16.57 -1.68
CA GLU A 108 -7.94 16.13 -0.78
C GLU A 108 -7.84 14.63 -0.45
N ASP A 109 -7.63 13.77 -1.45
CA ASP A 109 -7.52 12.33 -1.23
C ASP A 109 -6.17 11.97 -0.56
N LEU A 110 -5.10 12.73 -0.78
CA LEU A 110 -3.83 12.58 -0.04
C LEU A 110 -3.96 12.95 1.44
N ASP A 111 -4.73 13.98 1.76
CA ASP A 111 -4.99 14.33 3.15
C ASP A 111 -5.93 13.31 3.80
N LEU A 112 -6.95 12.84 3.07
CA LEU A 112 -7.85 11.79 3.52
C LEU A 112 -7.10 10.50 3.89
N LEU A 113 -6.22 9.99 3.02
CA LEU A 113 -5.49 8.74 3.32
C LEU A 113 -4.58 8.90 4.54
N LYS A 114 -3.90 10.04 4.69
CA LYS A 114 -3.01 10.29 5.84
C LYS A 114 -3.79 10.38 7.14
N GLN A 115 -4.94 11.06 7.12
CA GLN A 115 -5.85 11.14 8.26
C GLN A 115 -6.40 9.77 8.62
N THR A 116 -6.77 8.96 7.62
CA THR A 116 -7.27 7.60 7.82
C THR A 116 -6.25 6.74 8.55
N VAL A 117 -5.00 6.71 8.09
CA VAL A 117 -3.92 5.96 8.74
C VAL A 117 -3.64 6.48 10.15
N ALA A 118 -3.58 7.80 10.35
CA ALA A 118 -3.38 8.38 11.67
C ALA A 118 -4.52 8.05 12.65
N ASN A 119 -5.75 7.97 12.14
CA ASN A 119 -6.95 7.69 12.93
C ASN A 119 -7.00 6.23 13.42
N GLU A 120 -6.47 5.28 12.65
CA GLU A 120 -6.37 3.87 13.05
C GLU A 120 -5.49 3.66 14.30
N HIS A 121 -4.53 4.56 14.53
CA HIS A 121 -3.65 4.55 15.70
C HIS A 121 -4.11 5.51 16.83
N SER A 122 -5.27 6.15 16.69
CA SER A 122 -5.82 7.08 17.69
C SER A 122 -6.44 6.33 18.87
N GLU A 123 -6.32 6.88 20.08
CA GLU A 123 -7.05 6.41 21.27
C GLU A 123 -8.57 6.60 21.16
N ASP A 124 -9.01 7.55 20.32
CA ASP A 124 -10.41 7.84 20.03
C ASP A 124 -10.62 7.93 18.51
N PRO A 125 -10.80 6.78 17.82
CA PRO A 125 -10.91 6.74 16.37
C PRO A 125 -12.22 7.39 15.91
N GLN A 126 -12.10 8.35 15.01
CA GLN A 126 -13.22 8.99 14.33
C GLN A 126 -13.88 8.01 13.34
N PRO A 127 -15.18 8.18 13.06
CA PRO A 127 -15.84 7.40 12.02
C PRO A 127 -15.15 7.62 10.65
N PRO A 128 -15.09 6.59 9.79
CA PRO A 128 -14.47 6.70 8.48
C PRO A 128 -15.21 7.72 7.60
N ASP A 129 -14.46 8.48 6.80
CA ASP A 129 -15.03 9.42 5.84
C ASP A 129 -15.86 8.67 4.78
N PRO A 130 -17.09 9.11 4.45
CA PRO A 130 -17.92 8.50 3.40
C PRO A 130 -17.22 8.36 2.04
N ARG A 131 -16.24 9.22 1.75
CA ARG A 131 -15.40 9.13 0.56
C ARG A 131 -14.60 7.82 0.50
N LEU A 132 -14.21 7.25 1.63
CA LEU A 132 -13.53 5.95 1.68
C LEU A 132 -14.44 4.83 1.17
N GLU A 133 -15.71 4.85 1.55
CA GLU A 133 -16.69 3.85 1.10
C GLU A 133 -16.95 3.97 -0.41
N ASP A 134 -17.10 5.20 -0.92
CA ASP A 134 -17.24 5.46 -2.37
C ASP A 134 -16.03 4.94 -3.15
N LEU A 135 -14.81 5.28 -2.71
CA LEU A 135 -13.57 4.78 -3.30
C LEU A 135 -13.49 3.25 -3.25
N PHE A 136 -13.83 2.64 -2.10
CA PHE A 136 -13.76 1.20 -1.92
C PHE A 136 -14.73 0.45 -2.83
N SER A 137 -15.97 0.92 -2.95
CA SER A 137 -17.00 0.28 -3.78
C SER A 137 -16.65 0.19 -5.28
N ARG A 138 -15.69 0.99 -5.73
CA ARG A 138 -15.22 1.09 -7.12
C ARG A 138 -13.83 0.50 -7.33
N SER A 139 -13.25 -0.03 -6.26
CA SER A 139 -11.91 -0.58 -6.20
C SER A 139 -11.91 -2.08 -6.50
N ASN A 140 -10.84 -2.59 -7.13
CA ASN A 140 -10.65 -4.03 -7.30
C ASN A 140 -10.37 -4.73 -5.95
N PHE A 141 -10.10 -3.97 -4.89
CA PHE A 141 -9.97 -4.49 -3.52
C PHE A 141 -11.33 -4.89 -2.89
N CYS A 142 -12.47 -4.46 -3.46
CA CYS A 142 -13.81 -4.83 -2.96
C CYS A 142 -14.24 -6.24 -3.39
N GLU A 143 -13.61 -6.83 -4.41
CA GLU A 143 -13.99 -8.16 -4.93
C GLU A 143 -13.26 -9.33 -4.25
N ALA A 144 -12.50 -9.07 -3.17
CA ALA A 144 -11.83 -10.10 -2.39
C ALA A 144 -12.81 -10.81 -1.43
N GLU A 145 -13.72 -11.63 -1.98
CA GLU A 145 -14.52 -12.62 -1.24
C GLU A 145 -14.07 -14.06 -1.52
#